data_AF-A0A239E186-F1
#
_entry.id   AF-A0A239E186-F1
#
_cell.length_a   1.000
_cell.length_b   1.000
_cell.length_c   1.000
_cell.angle_alpha   90.00
_cell.angle_beta   90.00
_cell.angle_gamma   90.00
#
_symmetry.space_group_name_H-M   'P 1'
#
loop_
_entity.id
_entity.type
_entity.pdbx_description
1 polymer ?
#
loop_
_entity_poly.entity_id
_entity_poly.type
_entity_poly.pdbx_seq_one_letter_code
_entity_poly.pdbx_strand_id
1 'polypeptide(L)'
;MEGHKKSGFDEVESLLQDIGTKIEHLIEKAADAGGEAKVDLEKKIKDLREKRTTIEEELKKGKSKVENLYNSKKIEMEPNLKKSQKHFKNAFKQLGEAFKVLIKKG
;
A
#
# COMPACT_ATOMS: atom_id res chain seq x y z
N MET A 1 -8.49 -20.36 8.24
CA MET A 1 -8.41 -18.88 8.20
C MET A 1 -7.20 -18.53 7.38
N GLU A 2 -7.40 -18.19 6.11
CA GLU A 2 -6.30 -17.82 5.21
C GLU A 2 -5.71 -16.48 5.67
N GLY A 3 -4.42 -16.49 6.00
CA GLY A 3 -3.71 -15.29 6.42
C GLY A 3 -3.64 -14.30 5.28
N HIS A 4 -4.40 -13.21 5.39
CA HIS A 4 -4.15 -12.01 4.60
C HIS A 4 -2.68 -11.62 4.80
N LYS A 5 -1.85 -11.81 3.77
CA LYS A 5 -0.51 -11.20 3.72
C LYS A 5 -0.71 -9.71 3.93
N LYS A 6 -0.29 -9.20 5.09
CA LYS A 6 -0.20 -7.77 5.36
C LYS A 6 0.60 -7.13 4.22
N SER A 7 0.12 -6.02 3.68
CA SER A 7 0.86 -5.28 2.68
C SER A 7 2.18 -4.77 3.30
N GLY A 8 3.21 -4.52 2.49
CA GLY A 8 4.45 -3.91 3.01
C GLY A 8 4.19 -2.57 3.71
N PHE A 9 3.10 -1.87 3.36
CA PHE A 9 2.67 -0.68 4.08
C PHE A 9 2.09 -1.00 5.47
N ASP A 10 1.33 -2.10 5.59
CA ASP A 10 0.72 -2.52 6.86
C ASP A 10 1.79 -2.97 7.87
N GLU A 11 2.88 -3.57 7.38
CA GLU A 11 4.05 -3.91 8.19
C GLU A 11 4.73 -2.65 8.74
N VAL A 12 4.91 -1.62 7.90
CA VAL A 12 5.48 -0.35 8.35
C VAL A 12 4.54 0.38 9.32
N GLU A 13 3.22 0.35 9.13
CA GLU A 13 2.26 0.90 10.10
C GLU A 13 2.32 0.18 11.44
N SER A 14 2.44 -1.15 11.44
CA SER A 14 2.62 -1.94 12.67
C SER A 14 3.91 -1.54 13.39
N LEU A 15 5.01 -1.35 12.66
CA LEU A 15 6.28 -0.90 13.25
C LEU A 15 6.18 0.52 13.83
N LEU A 16 5.47 1.43 13.15
CA LEU A 16 5.24 2.78 13.64
C LEU A 16 4.40 2.80 14.93
N GLN A 17 3.40 1.94 15.03
CA GLN A 17 2.63 1.74 16.26
C GLN A 17 3.51 1.21 17.40
N ASP A 18 4.31 0.17 17.14
CA ASP A 18 5.23 -0.39 18.12
C ASP A 18 6.26 0.65 18.61
N ILE A 19 6.75 1.50 17.70
CA ILE A 19 7.63 2.63 18.06
C ILE A 19 6.88 3.62 18.96
N GLY A 20 5.62 3.93 18.65
CA GLY A 20 4.76 4.76 19.49
C GLY A 20 4.64 4.23 20.92
N THR A 21 4.29 2.94 21.07
CA THR A 21 4.20 2.28 22.38
C THR A 21 5.53 2.26 23.13
N LYS A 22 6.65 2.03 22.44
CA LYS A 22 7.98 2.09 23.06
C LYS A 22 8.36 3.50 23.51
N ILE A 23 7.94 4.53 22.78
CA ILE A 23 8.13 5.93 23.19
C ILE A 23 7.33 6.21 24.47
N GLU A 24 6.08 5.77 24.57
CA GLU A 24 5.26 5.92 25.78
C GLU A 24 5.93 5.26 26.99
N HIS A 25 6.42 4.04 26.84
CA HIS A 25 7.13 3.35 27.92
C HIS A 25 8.46 4.04 28.29
N LEU A 26 9.15 4.67 27.35
CA LEU A 26 10.34 5.49 27.64
C LEU A 26 9.97 6.78 28.39
N ILE A 27 8.81 7.39 28.09
CA ILE A 27 8.31 8.58 28.79
C ILE A 27 7.99 8.24 30.25
N GLU A 28 7.32 7.11 30.49
CA GLU A 28 7.06 6.63 31.86
C GLU A 28 8.37 6.42 32.62
N LYS A 29 9.34 5.73 32.01
CA LYS A 29 10.67 5.54 32.62
C LYS A 29 11.41 6.85 32.85
N ALA A 30 11.25 7.85 31.99
CA ALA A 30 11.86 9.17 32.15
C ALA A 30 11.20 9.98 33.27
N ALA A 31 9.89 9.79 33.48
CA ALA A 31 9.16 10.40 34.58
C ALA A 31 9.59 9.83 35.94
N ASP A 32 9.87 8.52 35.99
CA ASP A 32 10.38 7.83 37.17
C ASP A 32 11.90 8.03 37.39
N ALA A 33 12.63 8.41 36.35
CA ALA A 33 14.07 8.67 36.41
C ALA A 33 14.38 10.11 36.88
N GLY A 34 15.42 10.24 37.71
CA GLY A 34 15.98 11.54 38.12
C GLY A 34 17.34 11.82 37.46
N GLY A 35 17.71 13.11 37.37
CA GLY A 35 19.05 13.55 36.98
C GLY A 35 19.43 13.23 35.53
N GLU A 36 20.68 12.82 35.30
CA GLU A 36 21.22 12.54 33.95
C GLU A 36 20.45 11.45 33.19
N ALA A 37 19.94 10.44 33.89
CA ALA A 37 19.16 9.36 33.28
C ALA A 37 17.88 9.89 32.61
N LYS A 38 17.25 10.91 33.20
CA LYS A 38 16.08 11.58 32.61
C LYS A 38 16.44 12.33 31.33
N VAL A 39 17.55 13.07 31.34
CA VAL A 39 18.01 13.85 30.18
C VAL A 39 18.33 12.94 28.99
N ASP A 40 19.00 11.81 29.25
CA ASP A 40 19.32 10.82 28.22
C ASP A 40 18.06 10.16 27.63
N LEU A 41 17.07 9.85 28.48
CA LEU A 41 15.79 9.30 28.04
C LEU A 41 15.00 10.32 27.22
N GLU A 42 14.92 11.57 27.67
CA GLU A 42 14.27 12.66 26.92
C GLU A 42 14.90 12.88 25.55
N LYS A 43 16.24 12.84 25.46
CA LYS A 43 16.96 12.93 24.18
C LYS A 43 16.60 11.77 23.26
N LYS A 44 16.58 10.54 23.77
CA LYS A 44 16.17 9.35 22.99
C LYS A 44 14.71 9.43 22.54
N ILE A 45 13.81 9.89 23.40
CA ILE A 45 12.39 10.08 23.08
C ILE A 45 12.24 11.08 21.93
N LYS A 46 12.96 12.20 21.99
CA LYS A 46 12.95 13.21 20.93
C LYS A 46 13.42 12.63 19.59
N ASP A 47 14.55 11.94 19.60
CA ASP A 47 15.14 11.30 18.40
C ASP A 47 14.17 10.28 17.76
N LEU A 48 13.52 9.46 18.61
CA LEU A 48 12.55 8.46 18.16
C LEU A 48 11.29 9.10 17.59
N ARG A 49 10.81 10.19 18.18
CA ARG A 49 9.66 10.95 17.67
C ARG A 49 9.97 11.57 16.30
N GLU A 50 11.12 12.20 16.14
CA GLU A 50 11.53 12.79 14.86
C GLU A 50 11.61 11.73 13.75
N LYS A 51 12.30 10.60 14.02
CA LYS A 51 12.40 9.49 13.07
C LYS A 51 11.04 8.89 12.71
N ARG A 52 10.16 8.71 13.71
CA ARG A 52 8.79 8.22 13.49
C ARG A 52 8.02 9.15 12.55
N THR A 53 8.04 10.46 12.80
CA THR A 53 7.37 11.45 11.94
C THR A 53 7.88 11.40 10.50
N THR A 54 9.19 11.29 10.30
CA THR A 54 9.76 11.17 8.95
C THR A 54 9.25 9.92 8.23
N ILE A 55 9.23 8.77 8.91
CA ILE A 55 8.75 7.51 8.32
C ILE A 55 7.24 7.59 8.03
N GLU A 56 6.43 8.20 8.90
CA GLU A 56 5.00 8.43 8.66
C GLU A 56 4.75 9.29 7.41
N GLU A 57 5.54 10.34 7.20
CA GLU A 57 5.45 11.17 6.01
C GLU A 57 5.82 10.41 4.73
N GLU A 58 6.90 9.64 4.77
CA GLU A 58 7.34 8.82 3.63
C GLU A 58 6.31 7.74 3.30
N LEU A 59 5.74 7.11 4.32
CA LEU A 59 4.68 6.12 4.16
C LEU A 59 3.45 6.73 3.50
N LYS A 60 3.01 7.90 3.96
CA LYS A 60 1.88 8.64 3.38
C LYS A 60 2.15 9.02 1.93
N LYS A 61 3.35 9.53 1.63
CA LYS A 61 3.79 9.85 0.26
C LYS A 61 3.81 8.58 -0.62
N GLY A 62 4.30 7.46 -0.11
CA GLY A 62 4.33 6.18 -0.80
C GLY A 62 2.94 5.66 -1.15
N LYS A 63 2.03 5.60 -0.16
CA LYS A 63 0.63 5.21 -0.37
C LYS A 63 -0.04 6.08 -1.42
N SER A 64 0.09 7.41 -1.31
CA SER A 64 -0.51 8.35 -2.26
C SER A 64 0.04 8.20 -3.69
N LYS A 65 1.34 7.98 -3.85
CA LYS A 65 1.94 7.71 -5.18
C LYS A 65 1.36 6.44 -5.82
N VAL A 66 1.23 5.37 -5.06
CA VAL A 66 0.69 4.09 -5.54
C VAL A 66 -0.77 4.23 -5.94
N GLU A 67 -1.57 4.88 -5.09
CA GLU A 67 -2.98 5.15 -5.37
C GLU A 67 -3.16 6.02 -6.62
N ASN A 68 -2.38 7.09 -6.74
CA ASN A 68 -2.41 7.97 -7.91
C ASN A 68 -2.02 7.21 -9.19
N LEU A 69 -0.94 6.42 -9.16
CA LEU A 69 -0.54 5.60 -10.30
C LEU A 69 -1.62 4.59 -10.71
N TYR A 70 -2.26 3.94 -9.73
CA TYR A 70 -3.33 3.00 -9.97
C TYR A 70 -4.54 3.69 -10.61
N ASN A 71 -4.97 4.83 -10.07
CA ASN A 71 -6.09 5.60 -10.59
C ASN A 71 -5.80 6.17 -11.98
N SER A 72 -4.61 6.73 -12.23
CA SER A 72 -4.21 7.22 -13.54
C SER A 72 -4.18 6.10 -14.58
N LYS A 73 -3.58 4.93 -14.26
CA LYS A 73 -3.59 3.78 -15.17
C LYS A 73 -5.00 3.27 -15.41
N LYS A 74 -5.86 3.22 -14.39
CA LYS A 74 -7.26 2.81 -14.55
C LYS A 74 -8.02 3.76 -15.47
N ILE A 75 -7.85 5.08 -15.30
CA ILE A 75 -8.49 6.11 -16.13
C ILE A 75 -8.00 6.06 -17.58
N GLU A 76 -6.70 5.84 -17.82
CA GLU A 76 -6.15 5.69 -19.18
C GLU A 76 -6.58 4.38 -19.84
N MET A 77 -6.65 3.30 -19.06
CA MET A 77 -6.95 1.97 -19.59
C MET A 77 -8.45 1.73 -19.77
N GLU A 78 -9.34 2.20 -18.88
CA GLU A 78 -10.79 1.98 -18.98
C GLU A 78 -11.42 2.33 -20.35
N PRO A 79 -11.13 3.48 -20.99
CA PRO A 79 -11.70 3.79 -22.29
C PRO A 79 -11.13 2.88 -23.40
N ASN A 80 -9.85 2.49 -23.32
CA ASN A 80 -9.22 1.60 -24.29
C ASN A 80 -9.62 0.12 -24.09
N LEU A 81 -9.81 -0.33 -22.84
CA LEU A 81 -10.28 -1.67 -22.50
C LEU A 81 -11.74 -1.86 -22.86
N LYS A 82 -12.62 -0.87 -22.60
CA LYS A 82 -14.03 -0.94 -23.03
C LYS A 82 -14.17 -0.94 -24.55
N LYS A 83 -13.36 -0.14 -25.26
CA LYS A 83 -13.31 -0.18 -26.73
C LYS A 83 -12.77 -1.54 -27.22
N SER A 84 -11.65 -2.01 -26.67
CA SER A 84 -11.01 -3.26 -27.08
C SER A 84 -11.85 -4.49 -26.77
N GLN A 85 -12.56 -4.57 -25.63
CA GLN A 85 -13.48 -5.66 -25.30
C GLN A 85 -14.65 -5.77 -26.30
N LYS A 86 -15.20 -4.63 -26.76
CA LYS A 86 -16.29 -4.64 -27.75
C LYS A 86 -15.80 -5.15 -29.10
N HIS A 87 -14.61 -4.74 -29.54
CA HIS A 87 -13.99 -5.24 -30.76
C HIS A 87 -13.58 -6.72 -30.63
N PHE A 88 -13.02 -7.11 -29.48
CA PHE A 88 -12.59 -8.48 -29.21
C PHE A 88 -13.77 -9.45 -29.17
N LYS A 89 -14.89 -9.11 -28.50
CA LYS A 89 -16.10 -9.94 -28.46
C LYS A 89 -16.70 -10.13 -29.86
N ASN A 90 -16.70 -9.08 -30.67
CA ASN A 90 -17.17 -9.16 -32.05
C ASN A 90 -16.26 -10.02 -32.93
N ALA A 91 -14.93 -9.86 -32.80
CA ALA A 91 -13.95 -10.68 -33.51
C ALA A 91 -14.04 -12.16 -33.10
N PHE A 92 -14.19 -12.45 -31.81
CA PHE A 92 -14.38 -13.82 -31.32
C PHE A 92 -15.67 -14.46 -31.83
N LYS A 93 -16.75 -13.69 -31.90
CA LYS A 93 -18.03 -14.16 -32.43
C LYS A 93 -17.94 -14.47 -33.92
N GLN A 94 -17.29 -13.60 -34.70
CA GLN A 94 -17.04 -13.81 -36.13
C GLN A 94 -16.13 -15.03 -36.38
N LEU A 95 -15.08 -15.19 -35.57
CA LEU A 95 -14.21 -16.37 -35.62
C LEU A 95 -14.98 -17.66 -35.32
N GLY A 96 -15.83 -17.66 -34.29
CA GLY A 96 -16.66 -18.81 -33.94
C GLY A 96 -17.68 -19.18 -35.03
N GLU A 97 -18.30 -18.18 -35.68
CA GLU A 97 -19.22 -18.41 -36.79
C GLU A 97 -18.50 -18.93 -38.04
N ALA A 98 -17.35 -18.35 -38.39
CA ALA A 98 -16.53 -18.83 -39.51
C ALA A 98 -16.05 -20.27 -39.29
N PHE A 99 -15.61 -20.60 -38.07
CA PHE A 99 -15.20 -21.94 -37.68
C PHE A 99 -16.36 -22.93 -37.75
N LYS A 100 -17.56 -22.53 -37.30
CA LYS A 100 -18.77 -23.37 -37.36
C LYS A 100 -19.24 -23.63 -38.80
N VAL A 101 -19.08 -22.66 -39.70
CA VAL A 101 -19.37 -22.82 -41.14
C VAL A 101 -18.39 -23.78 -41.80
N LEU A 102 -17.10 -23.67 -41.48
CA LEU A 102 -16.07 -24.58 -41.99
C LEU A 102 -16.30 -26.03 -41.52
N ILE A 103 -16.65 -26.25 -40.26
CA ILE A 103 -16.94 -27.59 -39.72
C ILE A 103 -18.23 -28.20 -40.29
N LYS A 104 -19.23 -27.39 -40.63
CA LYS A 104 -20.52 -27.87 -41.17
C LYS A 104 -20.48 -28.18 -42.67
N LYS A 105 -19.42 -27.75 -43.37
CA LYS A 105 -19.24 -27.91 -44.82
C LYS A 105 -18.15 -28.94 -45.17
N GLY A 106 -17.47 -29.50 -44.17
CA GLY A 106 -16.53 -30.62 -44.28
C GLY A 106 -17.16 -31.94 -43.83
#